data_AF-A0A484ZTQ4-F1
#
_entry.id   AF-A0A484ZTQ4-F1
#
_cell.length_a   1.000
_cell.length_b   1.000
_cell.length_c   1.000
_cell.angle_alpha   90.00
_cell.angle_beta   90.00
_cell.angle_gamma   90.00
#
_symmetry.space_group_name_H-M   'P 1'
#
loop_
_entity.id
_entity.type
_entity.pdbx_description
1 polymer ?
#
loop_
_entity_poly.entity_id
_entity_poly.type
_entity_poly.pdbx_seq_one_letter_code
_entity_poly.pdbx_strand_id
1 'polypeptide(L)'
;MTETVGERQARVLPLPELKERVEAMEGVQFKQFNSIADYHALMFDLGVIPKRLRSSSDRSKFYRLIEASLYGGISSAITRSLRDYLLPENSGVRKAFQDMESALRENRMTLEAIRVTQSDRDLFKHLISEATSYVAADYMRHANERRVHLDDALVLRRDLLGSRAQLVTEQYRHVEMSRELAEQSGAQSDLEMDYQAASDHLNLVQTAMRQQEKIERYQSDLDELTYRLEEQNEVVAEASEQLAEYQARAETSELEVDELKSQLADYQQALDVQQTRAIQYQHALQALERARELCQLPELTADNADEWLDTFSAREQQATEALLELEQKLSVADAAHSQFEKPINWCAKWPVMSAGQRPGRQLKIYYVTGHHNSIRQSE
;
A
#
# COMPACT_ATOMS: atom_id res chain seq x y z
N MET A 1 -55.97 73.82 152.25
CA MET A 1 -56.79 74.75 151.44
C MET A 1 -56.65 76.18 151.94
N THR A 2 -56.94 76.46 153.22
CA THR A 2 -56.72 77.78 153.82
C THR A 2 -55.67 77.75 154.93
N GLU A 3 -55.18 78.94 155.29
CA GLU A 3 -54.31 79.22 156.42
C GLU A 3 -54.88 80.37 157.26
N THR A 4 -54.97 80.21 158.58
CA THR A 4 -55.60 81.17 159.49
C THR A 4 -54.63 82.26 159.93
N VAL A 5 -54.90 83.52 159.56
CA VAL A 5 -54.08 84.68 159.87
C VAL A 5 -54.87 85.57 160.86
N GLY A 6 -54.89 85.15 162.12
CA GLY A 6 -55.70 85.74 163.19
C GLY A 6 -57.10 85.13 163.32
N GLU A 7 -57.77 85.39 164.45
CA GLU A 7 -58.95 84.64 164.93
C GLU A 7 -60.21 84.70 164.02
N ARG A 8 -60.25 85.57 163.01
CA ARG A 8 -61.38 85.71 162.09
C ARG A 8 -61.03 85.87 160.60
N GLN A 9 -59.78 85.62 160.19
CA GLN A 9 -59.39 85.69 158.78
C GLN A 9 -58.58 84.48 158.34
N ALA A 10 -58.83 84.01 157.12
CA ALA A 10 -58.15 82.86 156.53
C ALA A 10 -57.77 83.15 155.06
N ARG A 11 -56.49 83.00 154.75
CA ARG A 11 -55.91 83.11 153.40
C ARG A 11 -56.16 81.82 152.64
N VAL A 12 -56.58 81.90 151.38
CA VAL A 12 -56.61 80.75 150.46
C VAL A 12 -55.21 80.53 149.90
N LEU A 13 -54.75 79.28 149.89
CA LEU A 13 -53.43 78.92 149.37
C LEU A 13 -53.47 78.83 147.84
N PRO A 14 -52.55 79.48 147.10
CA PRO A 14 -52.37 79.27 145.67
C PRO A 14 -51.82 77.86 145.39
N LEU A 15 -51.96 77.40 144.14
CA LEU A 15 -51.59 76.02 143.73
C LEU A 15 -50.18 75.53 144.16
N PRO A 16 -49.08 76.32 144.13
CA PRO A 16 -47.78 75.86 144.64
C PRO A 16 -47.78 75.64 146.17
N GLU A 17 -48.25 76.60 146.96
CA GLU A 17 -48.37 76.46 148.44
C GLU A 17 -49.33 75.33 148.83
N LEU A 18 -50.37 75.10 148.01
CA LEU A 18 -51.28 73.96 148.18
C LEU A 18 -50.57 72.63 147.86
N LYS A 19 -49.75 72.57 146.80
CA LYS A 19 -48.98 71.37 146.44
C LYS A 19 -48.07 70.94 147.59
N GLU A 20 -47.22 71.85 148.08
CA GLU A 20 -46.28 71.57 149.17
C GLU A 20 -47.00 71.06 150.43
N ARG A 21 -48.11 71.71 150.81
CA ARG A 21 -48.92 71.32 151.98
C ARG A 21 -49.70 70.02 151.79
N VAL A 22 -49.95 69.60 150.55
CA VAL A 22 -50.60 68.32 150.22
C VAL A 22 -49.59 67.18 150.11
N GLU A 23 -48.40 67.42 149.56
CA GLU A 23 -47.30 66.44 149.53
C GLU A 23 -46.73 66.16 150.93
N ALA A 24 -46.90 67.08 151.88
CA ALA A 24 -46.65 66.86 153.31
C ALA A 24 -47.71 65.98 154.02
N MET A 25 -48.81 65.58 153.36
CA MET A 25 -49.81 64.66 153.91
C MET A 25 -49.66 63.28 153.26
N GLU A 26 -49.26 62.30 154.07
CA GLU A 26 -48.97 60.95 153.61
C GLU A 26 -50.18 60.30 152.91
N GLY A 27 -49.96 59.77 151.70
CA GLY A 27 -50.98 59.12 150.88
C GLY A 27 -51.71 60.02 149.86
N VAL A 28 -51.53 61.35 149.86
CA VAL A 28 -52.23 62.24 148.91
C VAL A 28 -51.35 62.58 147.69
N GLN A 29 -51.85 62.34 146.47
CA GLN A 29 -51.15 62.71 145.23
C GLN A 29 -51.70 64.03 144.64
N PHE A 30 -50.86 65.07 144.59
CA PHE A 30 -51.15 66.29 143.82
C PHE A 30 -50.69 66.12 142.36
N LYS A 31 -51.58 66.35 141.38
CA LYS A 31 -51.25 66.31 139.94
C LYS A 31 -51.84 67.53 139.23
N GLN A 32 -50.97 68.33 138.62
CA GLN A 32 -51.34 69.44 137.74
C GLN A 32 -51.25 68.99 136.27
N PHE A 33 -52.21 69.42 135.46
CA PHE A 33 -52.30 69.04 134.04
C PHE A 33 -52.12 70.25 133.13
N ASN A 34 -51.18 70.14 132.18
CA ASN A 34 -50.97 71.14 131.13
C ASN A 34 -51.91 70.96 129.93
N SER A 35 -52.69 69.87 129.92
CA SER A 35 -53.53 69.43 128.80
C SER A 35 -54.86 68.89 129.30
N ILE A 36 -55.95 69.42 128.75
CA ILE A 36 -57.33 69.02 129.07
C ILE A 36 -57.59 67.57 128.62
N ALA A 37 -56.90 67.09 127.58
CA ALA A 37 -57.03 65.72 127.12
C ALA A 37 -56.47 64.72 128.15
N ASP A 38 -55.35 65.04 128.80
CA ASP A 38 -54.70 64.17 129.77
C ASP A 38 -55.40 64.21 131.13
N TYR A 39 -55.94 65.38 131.50
CA TYR A 39 -56.85 65.52 132.64
C TYR A 39 -58.10 64.64 132.47
N HIS A 40 -58.79 64.75 131.32
CA HIS A 40 -59.96 63.90 131.04
C HIS A 40 -59.59 62.42 130.82
N ALA A 41 -58.36 62.10 130.42
CA ALA A 41 -57.87 60.73 130.38
C ALA A 41 -57.75 60.16 131.79
N LEU A 42 -57.07 60.84 132.72
CA LEU A 42 -57.02 60.37 134.11
C LEU A 42 -58.42 60.30 134.74
N MET A 43 -59.29 61.27 134.50
CA MET A 43 -60.68 61.21 135.00
C MET A 43 -61.49 60.04 134.42
N PHE A 44 -61.22 59.62 133.18
CA PHE A 44 -61.84 58.41 132.60
C PHE A 44 -61.22 57.13 133.20
N ASP A 45 -59.91 57.07 133.32
CA ASP A 45 -59.18 55.91 133.84
C ASP A 45 -59.42 55.71 135.37
N LEU A 46 -59.77 56.78 136.10
CA LEU A 46 -60.28 56.75 137.48
C LEU A 46 -61.80 56.55 137.59
N GLY A 47 -62.52 56.36 136.47
CA GLY A 47 -63.97 56.10 136.46
C GLY A 47 -64.89 57.30 136.75
N VAL A 48 -64.35 58.52 136.80
CA VAL A 48 -65.11 59.75 137.10
C VAL A 48 -65.89 60.27 135.88
N ILE A 49 -65.41 59.99 134.66
CA ILE A 49 -66.09 60.35 133.40
C ILE A 49 -66.48 59.07 132.63
N PRO A 50 -67.73 58.92 132.15
CA PRO A 50 -68.21 57.68 131.52
C PRO A 50 -67.79 57.48 130.04
N LYS A 51 -67.21 58.49 129.38
CA LYS A 51 -66.78 58.44 127.97
C LYS A 51 -65.39 59.06 127.79
N ARG A 52 -64.49 58.39 127.06
CA ARG A 52 -63.11 58.85 126.86
C ARG A 52 -63.01 60.02 125.87
N LEU A 53 -62.76 61.23 126.38
CA LEU A 53 -62.88 62.49 125.62
C LEU A 53 -61.63 62.87 124.79
N ARG A 54 -61.25 61.99 123.85
CA ARG A 54 -60.02 62.14 123.03
C ARG A 54 -60.01 63.43 122.20
N SER A 55 -61.01 63.65 121.35
CA SER A 55 -61.06 64.79 120.43
C SER A 55 -61.78 66.01 121.02
N SER A 56 -61.62 67.19 120.39
CA SER A 56 -62.46 68.35 120.72
C SER A 56 -63.93 68.17 120.31
N SER A 57 -64.23 67.24 119.40
CA SER A 57 -65.61 66.85 119.07
C SER A 57 -66.23 66.09 120.24
N ASP A 58 -65.51 65.13 120.82
CA ASP A 58 -65.96 64.37 122.01
C ASP A 58 -66.20 65.30 123.20
N ARG A 59 -65.26 66.23 123.45
CA ARG A 59 -65.39 67.25 124.50
C ARG A 59 -66.61 68.14 124.26
N SER A 60 -66.78 68.68 123.05
CA SER A 60 -67.95 69.51 122.69
C SER A 60 -69.28 68.77 122.86
N LYS A 61 -69.33 67.47 122.50
CA LYS A 61 -70.50 66.62 122.71
C LYS A 61 -70.78 66.40 124.21
N PHE A 62 -69.76 66.14 125.02
CA PHE A 62 -69.91 65.94 126.47
C PHE A 62 -70.31 67.22 127.22
N TYR A 63 -69.71 68.37 126.88
CA TYR A 63 -70.11 69.66 127.46
C TYR A 63 -71.57 69.99 127.17
N ARG A 64 -72.05 69.80 125.93
CA ARG A 64 -73.47 70.02 125.55
C ARG A 64 -74.43 69.07 126.28
N LEU A 65 -73.99 67.88 126.67
CA LEU A 65 -74.77 66.93 127.45
C LEU A 65 -74.90 67.37 128.91
N ILE A 66 -73.81 67.87 129.51
CA ILE A 66 -73.85 68.49 130.85
C ILE A 66 -74.70 69.77 130.83
N GLU A 67 -74.49 70.65 129.86
CA GLU A 67 -75.25 71.89 129.62
C GLU A 67 -76.76 71.64 129.55
N ALA A 68 -77.17 70.64 128.77
CA ALA A 68 -78.57 70.21 128.69
C ALA A 68 -79.13 69.72 130.04
N SER A 69 -78.32 69.00 130.83
CA SER A 69 -78.74 68.52 132.15
C SER A 69 -78.84 69.63 133.21
N LEU A 70 -78.07 70.71 133.07
CA LEU A 70 -78.04 71.84 134.00
C LEU A 70 -79.18 72.85 133.75
N TYR A 71 -79.48 73.17 132.48
CA TYR A 71 -80.60 74.05 132.14
C TYR A 71 -81.95 73.32 132.14
N GLY A 72 -81.94 72.00 131.94
CA GLY A 72 -83.15 71.18 131.85
C GLY A 72 -83.85 71.26 130.50
N GLY A 73 -84.76 70.32 130.27
CA GLY A 73 -85.51 70.21 129.01
C GLY A 73 -84.76 69.50 127.89
N ILE A 74 -85.32 69.55 126.67
CA ILE A 74 -84.83 68.80 125.51
C ILE A 74 -83.85 69.65 124.70
N SER A 75 -82.56 69.37 124.80
CA SER A 75 -81.53 70.07 124.02
C SER A 75 -81.64 69.79 122.52
N SER A 76 -81.90 70.84 121.74
CA SER A 76 -82.00 70.81 120.28
C SER A 76 -80.70 70.38 119.59
N ALA A 77 -79.55 70.65 120.21
CA ALA A 77 -78.24 70.22 119.72
C ALA A 77 -78.06 68.70 119.84
N ILE A 78 -78.61 68.09 120.91
CA ILE A 78 -78.56 66.64 121.12
C ILE A 78 -79.58 65.95 120.20
N THR A 79 -80.83 66.41 120.15
CA THR A 79 -81.87 65.78 119.30
C THR A 79 -81.50 65.76 117.82
N ARG A 80 -80.92 66.85 117.29
CA ARG A 80 -80.46 66.92 115.90
C ARG A 80 -79.32 65.96 115.56
N SER A 81 -78.60 65.43 116.56
CA SER A 81 -77.46 64.53 116.35
C SER A 81 -77.48 63.27 117.24
N LEU A 82 -78.67 62.77 117.60
CA LEU A 82 -78.88 61.59 118.47
C LEU A 82 -78.02 60.37 118.10
N ARG A 83 -77.82 60.11 116.80
CA ARG A 83 -76.95 59.06 116.27
C ARG A 83 -75.56 59.09 116.92
N ASP A 84 -74.92 60.26 116.95
CA ASP A 84 -73.56 60.49 117.45
C ASP A 84 -73.41 60.33 118.98
N TYR A 85 -74.52 60.37 119.72
CA TYR A 85 -74.54 60.16 121.17
C TYR A 85 -74.86 58.71 121.54
N LEU A 86 -75.71 58.04 120.75
CA LEU A 86 -76.29 56.73 121.08
C LEU A 86 -75.61 55.54 120.39
N LEU A 87 -75.03 55.71 119.20
CA LEU A 87 -74.48 54.61 118.40
C LEU A 87 -72.94 54.63 118.38
N PRO A 88 -72.26 53.56 118.86
CA PRO A 88 -70.82 53.43 118.75
C PRO A 88 -70.35 53.27 117.30
N GLU A 89 -69.28 53.97 116.92
CA GLU A 89 -68.62 53.79 115.63
C GLU A 89 -67.73 52.53 115.63
N ASN A 90 -68.32 51.40 115.20
CA ASN A 90 -67.62 50.12 115.11
C ASN A 90 -66.67 50.05 113.89
N SER A 91 -65.51 50.71 114.00
CA SER A 91 -64.47 50.78 112.96
C SER A 91 -64.02 49.39 112.45
N GLY A 92 -64.06 48.37 113.30
CA GLY A 92 -63.76 46.98 112.94
C GLY A 92 -64.66 46.41 111.84
N VAL A 93 -65.92 46.85 111.74
CA VAL A 93 -66.85 46.39 110.67
C VAL A 93 -66.36 46.88 109.31
N ARG A 94 -65.99 48.17 109.20
CA ARG A 94 -65.46 48.73 107.94
C ARG A 94 -64.17 48.03 107.53
N LYS A 95 -63.28 47.74 108.48
CA LYS A 95 -62.05 47.00 108.19
C LYS A 95 -62.35 45.57 107.71
N ALA A 96 -63.21 44.83 108.40
CA ALA A 96 -63.55 43.46 108.02
C ALA A 96 -64.16 43.36 106.61
N PHE A 97 -64.96 44.33 106.17
CA PHE A 97 -65.43 44.40 104.78
C PHE A 97 -64.31 44.66 103.78
N GLN A 98 -63.35 45.54 104.09
CA GLN A 98 -62.21 45.81 103.22
C GLN A 98 -61.26 44.59 103.12
N ASP A 99 -60.94 43.97 104.25
CA ASP A 99 -60.12 42.76 104.33
C ASP A 99 -60.81 41.60 103.52
N MET A 100 -62.14 41.46 103.64
CA MET A 100 -62.94 40.49 102.87
C MET A 100 -63.00 40.81 101.37
N GLU A 101 -63.16 42.07 100.98
CA GLU A 101 -63.18 42.48 99.56
C GLU A 101 -61.82 42.18 98.90
N SER A 102 -60.70 42.45 99.59
CA SER A 102 -59.38 42.07 99.10
C SER A 102 -59.23 40.55 98.95
N ALA A 103 -59.68 39.76 99.92
CA ALA A 103 -59.60 38.30 99.86
C ALA A 103 -60.51 37.71 98.76
N LEU A 104 -61.69 38.26 98.51
CA LEU A 104 -62.57 37.83 97.42
C LEU A 104 -61.97 38.19 96.04
N ARG A 105 -61.34 39.37 95.91
CA ARG A 105 -60.62 39.76 94.70
C ARG A 105 -59.43 38.85 94.42
N GLU A 106 -58.64 38.53 95.45
CA GLU A 106 -57.49 37.63 95.34
C GLU A 106 -57.91 36.19 94.98
N ASN A 107 -58.94 35.65 95.64
CA ASN A 107 -59.52 34.34 95.28
C ASN A 107 -60.05 34.31 93.84
N ARG A 108 -60.60 35.42 93.32
CA ARG A 108 -60.98 35.49 91.91
C ARG A 108 -59.75 35.44 90.99
N MET A 109 -58.68 36.18 91.30
CA MET A 109 -57.44 36.15 90.51
C MET A 109 -56.81 34.75 90.52
N THR A 110 -56.80 34.04 91.66
CA THR A 110 -56.26 32.67 91.72
C THR A 110 -57.13 31.68 90.95
N LEU A 111 -58.46 31.79 90.97
CA LEU A 111 -59.36 30.97 90.15
C LEU A 111 -59.16 31.21 88.64
N GLU A 112 -58.99 32.47 88.22
CA GLU A 112 -58.69 32.81 86.81
C GLU A 112 -57.31 32.26 86.39
N ALA A 113 -56.29 32.34 87.25
CA ALA A 113 -54.96 31.74 87.00
C ALA A 113 -54.98 30.19 86.98
N ILE A 114 -55.75 29.55 87.87
CA ILE A 114 -55.96 28.09 87.87
C ILE A 114 -56.63 27.66 86.56
N ARG A 115 -57.61 28.41 86.05
CA ARG A 115 -58.26 28.11 84.77
C ARG A 115 -57.29 28.21 83.59
N VAL A 116 -56.42 29.23 83.55
CA VAL A 116 -55.41 29.38 82.50
C VAL A 116 -54.40 28.23 82.54
N THR A 117 -53.84 27.93 83.71
CA THR A 117 -52.89 26.81 83.87
C THR A 117 -53.50 25.43 83.56
N GLN A 118 -54.83 25.27 83.70
CA GLN A 118 -55.55 24.09 83.23
C GLN A 118 -55.61 24.04 81.68
N SER A 119 -56.00 25.13 81.01
CA SER A 119 -56.00 25.16 79.54
C SER A 119 -54.60 24.99 78.94
N ASP A 120 -53.57 25.55 79.56
CA ASP A 120 -52.18 25.38 79.14
C ASP A 120 -51.74 23.92 79.29
N ARG A 121 -52.09 23.27 80.41
CA ARG A 121 -51.81 21.85 80.67
C ARG A 121 -52.48 20.96 79.63
N ASP A 122 -53.73 21.22 79.29
CA ASP A 122 -54.44 20.43 78.29
C ASP A 122 -53.87 20.67 76.88
N LEU A 123 -53.49 21.90 76.53
CA LEU A 123 -52.76 22.22 75.30
C LEU A 123 -51.43 21.43 75.22
N PHE A 124 -50.63 21.42 76.29
CA PHE A 124 -49.40 20.61 76.34
C PHE A 124 -49.68 19.11 76.20
N LYS A 125 -50.74 18.60 76.82
CA LYS A 125 -51.14 17.18 76.71
C LYS A 125 -51.55 16.81 75.29
N HIS A 126 -52.30 17.68 74.60
CA HIS A 126 -52.65 17.50 73.19
C HIS A 126 -51.40 17.54 72.31
N LEU A 127 -50.55 18.58 72.46
CA LEU A 127 -49.30 18.72 71.71
C LEU A 127 -48.37 17.51 71.88
N ILE A 128 -48.21 16.97 73.09
CA ILE A 128 -47.40 15.77 73.34
C ILE A 128 -48.01 14.53 72.64
N SER A 129 -49.33 14.40 72.68
CA SER A 129 -50.05 13.28 72.05
C SER A 129 -49.94 13.32 70.52
N GLU A 130 -50.11 14.50 69.93
CA GLU A 130 -49.99 14.73 68.50
C GLU A 130 -48.55 14.59 68.02
N ALA A 131 -47.57 15.15 68.72
CA ALA A 131 -46.16 14.99 68.39
C ALA A 131 -45.69 13.53 68.49
N THR A 132 -46.14 12.78 69.51
CA THR A 132 -45.85 11.35 69.62
C THR A 132 -46.46 10.56 68.46
N SER A 133 -47.71 10.89 68.08
CA SER A 133 -48.39 10.26 66.95
C SER A 133 -47.72 10.59 65.61
N TYR A 134 -47.25 11.82 65.43
CA TYR A 134 -46.52 12.27 64.24
C TYR A 134 -45.17 11.56 64.11
N VAL A 135 -44.37 11.51 65.18
CA VAL A 135 -43.08 10.79 65.18
C VAL A 135 -43.27 9.29 64.95
N ALA A 136 -44.32 8.68 65.50
CA ALA A 136 -44.65 7.28 65.23
C ALA A 136 -45.06 7.05 63.76
N ALA A 137 -45.87 7.94 63.18
CA ALA A 137 -46.27 7.88 61.77
C ALA A 137 -45.08 8.07 60.82
N ASP A 138 -44.19 9.02 61.11
CA ASP A 138 -42.98 9.28 60.33
C ASP A 138 -41.97 8.13 60.41
N TYR A 139 -41.76 7.56 61.59
CA TYR A 139 -40.95 6.34 61.75
C TYR A 139 -41.52 5.17 60.92
N MET A 140 -42.84 4.95 60.95
CA MET A 140 -43.50 3.91 60.17
C MET A 140 -43.45 4.19 58.66
N ARG A 141 -43.55 5.46 58.24
CA ARG A 141 -43.35 5.88 56.86
C ARG A 141 -41.94 5.53 56.39
N HIS A 142 -40.93 6.01 57.09
CA HIS A 142 -39.53 5.74 56.75
C HIS A 142 -39.15 4.25 56.84
N ALA A 143 -39.80 3.47 57.71
CA ALA A 143 -39.65 2.01 57.73
C ALA A 143 -40.23 1.35 56.46
N ASN A 144 -41.38 1.82 55.98
CA ASN A 144 -41.99 1.33 54.74
C ASN A 144 -41.23 1.78 53.48
N GLU A 145 -40.75 3.03 53.42
CA GLU A 145 -39.89 3.51 52.33
C GLU A 145 -38.61 2.68 52.22
N ARG A 146 -37.93 2.41 53.36
CA ARG A 146 -36.78 1.48 53.39
C ARG A 146 -37.15 0.07 52.93
N ARG A 147 -38.34 -0.44 53.29
CA ARG A 147 -38.79 -1.76 52.86
C ARG A 147 -38.99 -1.83 51.34
N VAL A 148 -39.66 -0.84 50.74
CA VAL A 148 -39.85 -0.74 49.28
C VAL A 148 -38.50 -0.70 48.56
N HIS A 149 -37.57 0.16 48.99
CA HIS A 149 -36.24 0.21 48.37
C HIS A 149 -35.41 -1.08 48.52
N LEU A 150 -35.62 -1.86 49.59
CA LEU A 150 -35.01 -3.18 49.74
C LEU A 150 -35.68 -4.21 48.82
N ASP A 151 -37.00 -4.20 48.69
CA ASP A 151 -37.74 -5.07 47.77
C ASP A 151 -37.34 -4.79 46.32
N ASP A 152 -37.27 -3.51 45.91
CA ASP A 152 -36.78 -3.07 44.59
C ASP A 152 -35.34 -3.55 44.32
N ALA A 153 -34.44 -3.39 45.29
CA ALA A 153 -33.05 -3.83 45.17
C ALA A 153 -32.91 -5.36 45.09
N LEU A 154 -33.82 -6.11 45.72
CA LEU A 154 -33.89 -7.57 45.59
C LEU A 154 -34.39 -8.02 44.21
N VAL A 155 -35.33 -7.29 43.60
CA VAL A 155 -35.76 -7.52 42.21
C VAL A 155 -34.58 -7.27 41.26
N LEU A 156 -33.96 -6.09 41.31
CA LEU A 156 -32.80 -5.76 40.46
C LEU A 156 -31.64 -6.76 40.63
N ARG A 157 -31.40 -7.25 41.86
CA ARG A 157 -30.42 -8.30 42.14
C ARG A 157 -30.80 -9.65 41.51
N ARG A 158 -32.09 -10.01 41.51
CA ARG A 158 -32.59 -11.23 40.86
C ARG A 158 -32.41 -11.15 39.35
N ASP A 159 -32.72 -10.02 38.75
CA ASP A 159 -32.64 -9.81 37.30
C ASP A 159 -31.18 -9.76 36.81
N LEU A 160 -30.27 -9.17 37.59
CA LEU A 160 -28.82 -9.25 37.37
C LEU A 160 -28.31 -10.70 37.42
N LEU A 161 -28.76 -11.50 38.39
CA LEU A 161 -28.37 -12.91 38.48
C LEU A 161 -28.98 -13.76 37.35
N GLY A 162 -30.21 -13.48 36.94
CA GLY A 162 -30.87 -14.14 35.82
C GLY A 162 -30.19 -13.84 34.49
N SER A 163 -29.94 -12.56 34.18
CA SER A 163 -29.22 -12.14 32.98
C SER A 163 -27.76 -12.63 32.97
N ARG A 164 -27.08 -12.71 34.12
CA ARG A 164 -25.75 -13.34 34.22
C ARG A 164 -25.79 -14.84 33.93
N ALA A 165 -26.83 -15.56 34.37
CA ALA A 165 -26.99 -16.98 34.05
C ALA A 165 -27.27 -17.19 32.55
N GLN A 166 -28.13 -16.37 31.96
CA GLN A 166 -28.41 -16.36 30.51
C GLN A 166 -27.14 -16.05 29.70
N LEU A 167 -26.33 -15.05 30.12
CA LEU A 167 -25.08 -14.72 29.45
C LEU A 167 -24.11 -15.91 29.42
N VAL A 168 -24.05 -16.72 30.48
CA VAL A 168 -23.22 -17.94 30.52
C VAL A 168 -23.77 -19.01 29.57
N THR A 169 -25.10 -19.19 29.46
CA THR A 169 -25.67 -20.14 28.50
C THR A 169 -25.50 -19.70 27.05
N GLU A 170 -25.63 -18.41 26.74
CA GLU A 170 -25.37 -17.91 25.38
C GLU A 170 -23.87 -17.92 25.04
N GLN A 171 -22.97 -17.68 26.00
CA GLN A 171 -21.52 -17.84 25.80
C GLN A 171 -21.17 -19.30 25.43
N TYR A 172 -21.76 -20.27 26.13
CA TYR A 172 -21.57 -21.69 25.82
C TYR A 172 -22.11 -22.04 24.42
N ARG A 173 -23.33 -21.59 24.08
CA ARG A 173 -23.92 -21.75 22.74
C ARG A 173 -23.10 -21.10 21.63
N HIS A 174 -22.52 -19.92 21.87
CA HIS A 174 -21.65 -19.27 20.89
C HIS A 174 -20.36 -20.07 20.64
N VAL A 175 -19.81 -20.73 21.67
CA VAL A 175 -18.67 -21.64 21.49
C VAL A 175 -19.08 -22.86 20.67
N GLU A 176 -20.21 -23.51 20.98
CA GLU A 176 -20.75 -24.63 20.19
C GLU A 176 -21.03 -24.22 18.73
N MET A 177 -21.77 -23.13 18.50
CA MET A 177 -22.05 -22.60 17.16
C MET A 177 -20.77 -22.24 16.38
N SER A 178 -19.75 -21.67 17.04
CA SER A 178 -18.46 -21.36 16.39
C SER A 178 -17.69 -22.61 15.99
N ARG A 179 -17.85 -23.71 16.75
CA ARG A 179 -17.28 -25.01 16.42
C ARG A 179 -18.04 -25.67 15.28
N GLU A 180 -19.37 -25.70 15.33
CA GLU A 180 -20.21 -26.21 14.23
C GLU A 180 -19.91 -25.46 12.93
N LEU A 181 -19.80 -24.13 12.98
CA LEU A 181 -19.42 -23.31 11.82
C LEU A 181 -18.02 -23.67 11.28
N ALA A 182 -17.04 -23.94 12.16
CA ALA A 182 -15.72 -24.40 11.75
C ALA A 182 -15.76 -25.77 11.08
N GLU A 183 -16.49 -26.74 11.65
CA GLU A 183 -16.68 -28.09 11.10
C GLU A 183 -17.39 -28.04 9.73
N GLN A 184 -18.42 -27.21 9.58
CA GLN A 184 -19.09 -26.98 8.29
C GLN A 184 -18.18 -26.26 7.26
N SER A 185 -17.35 -25.30 7.70
CA SER A 185 -16.41 -24.61 6.79
C SER A 185 -15.30 -25.53 6.27
N GLY A 186 -14.86 -26.50 7.09
CA GLY A 186 -13.96 -27.57 6.64
C GLY A 186 -14.62 -28.46 5.59
N ALA A 187 -15.82 -28.98 5.88
CA ALA A 187 -16.57 -29.81 4.95
C ALA A 187 -16.92 -29.09 3.63
N GLN A 188 -17.15 -27.77 3.66
CA GLN A 188 -17.30 -26.95 2.46
C GLN A 188 -15.98 -26.86 1.69
N SER A 189 -14.84 -26.62 2.35
CA SER A 189 -13.53 -26.55 1.69
C SER A 189 -13.12 -27.88 1.06
N ASP A 190 -13.45 -29.01 1.69
CA ASP A 190 -13.22 -30.35 1.13
C ASP A 190 -14.08 -30.57 -0.13
N LEU A 191 -15.36 -30.19 -0.08
CA LEU A 191 -16.29 -30.29 -1.21
C LEU A 191 -15.92 -29.34 -2.37
N GLU A 192 -15.39 -28.15 -2.09
CA GLU A 192 -14.86 -27.22 -3.09
C GLU A 192 -13.58 -27.78 -3.76
N MET A 193 -12.73 -28.48 -3.01
CA MET A 193 -11.57 -29.19 -3.57
C MET A 193 -11.99 -30.35 -4.47
N ASP A 194 -12.95 -31.18 -4.05
CA ASP A 194 -13.50 -32.27 -4.87
C ASP A 194 -14.18 -31.73 -6.14
N TYR A 195 -14.93 -30.63 -6.05
CA TYR A 195 -15.52 -29.95 -7.20
C TYR A 195 -14.46 -29.43 -8.18
N GLN A 196 -13.39 -28.81 -7.68
CA GLN A 196 -12.29 -28.32 -8.51
C GLN A 196 -11.57 -29.49 -9.20
N ALA A 197 -11.29 -30.58 -8.50
CA ALA A 197 -10.70 -31.79 -9.10
C ALA A 197 -11.61 -32.41 -10.19
N ALA A 198 -12.92 -32.46 -9.96
CA ALA A 198 -13.88 -32.92 -10.97
C ALA A 198 -13.94 -31.99 -12.20
N SER A 199 -13.82 -30.66 -11.99
CA SER A 199 -13.71 -29.66 -13.07
C SER A 199 -12.44 -29.87 -13.90
N ASP A 200 -11.30 -30.09 -13.25
CA ASP A 200 -10.03 -30.33 -13.93
C ASP A 200 -10.03 -31.68 -14.69
N HIS A 201 -10.65 -32.72 -14.15
CA HIS A 201 -10.91 -33.96 -14.88
C HIS A 201 -11.83 -33.75 -16.10
N LEU A 202 -12.88 -32.94 -15.99
CA LEU A 202 -13.74 -32.59 -17.13
C LEU A 202 -12.96 -31.82 -18.22
N ASN A 203 -12.10 -30.88 -17.82
CA ASN A 203 -11.24 -30.13 -18.74
C ASN A 203 -10.24 -31.05 -19.48
N LEU A 204 -9.67 -32.04 -18.79
CA LEU A 204 -8.83 -33.08 -19.40
C LEU A 204 -9.61 -33.94 -20.41
N VAL A 205 -10.81 -34.41 -20.04
CA VAL A 205 -11.66 -35.23 -20.94
C VAL A 205 -12.10 -34.43 -22.18
N GLN A 206 -12.52 -33.17 -22.03
CA GLN A 206 -12.83 -32.30 -23.17
C GLN A 206 -11.60 -32.07 -24.07
N THR A 207 -10.41 -31.93 -23.48
CA THR A 207 -9.17 -31.75 -24.25
C THR A 207 -8.80 -33.03 -24.99
N ALA A 208 -8.95 -34.20 -24.38
CA ALA A 208 -8.76 -35.49 -25.03
C ALA A 208 -9.74 -35.68 -26.21
N MET A 209 -11.02 -35.33 -26.04
CA MET A 209 -12.02 -35.38 -27.12
C MET A 209 -11.63 -34.49 -28.31
N ARG A 210 -11.15 -33.26 -28.07
CA ARG A 210 -10.66 -32.38 -29.15
C ARG A 210 -9.43 -32.92 -29.86
N GLN A 211 -8.56 -33.67 -29.17
CA GLN A 211 -7.43 -34.35 -29.83
C GLN A 211 -7.90 -35.59 -30.62
N GLN A 212 -8.92 -36.31 -30.14
CA GLN A 212 -9.54 -37.41 -30.88
C GLN A 212 -10.17 -36.93 -32.19
N GLU A 213 -10.99 -35.87 -32.17
CA GLU A 213 -11.52 -35.23 -33.38
C GLU A 213 -10.42 -34.76 -34.35
N LYS A 214 -9.24 -34.40 -33.80
CA LYS A 214 -8.09 -33.94 -34.59
C LYS A 214 -7.34 -35.12 -35.24
N ILE A 215 -7.24 -36.25 -34.54
CA ILE A 215 -6.71 -37.50 -35.07
C ILE A 215 -7.61 -38.03 -36.20
N GLU A 216 -8.93 -38.01 -36.02
CA GLU A 216 -9.91 -38.43 -37.03
C GLU A 216 -9.82 -37.57 -38.31
N ARG A 217 -9.63 -36.26 -38.17
CA ARG A 217 -9.35 -35.37 -39.32
C ARG A 217 -8.03 -35.72 -40.00
N TYR A 218 -6.95 -35.90 -39.24
CA TYR A 218 -5.65 -36.30 -39.82
C TYR A 218 -5.66 -37.69 -40.45
N GLN A 219 -6.54 -38.60 -40.02
CA GLN A 219 -6.76 -39.88 -40.71
C GLN A 219 -7.44 -39.64 -42.06
N SER A 220 -8.51 -38.84 -42.12
CA SER A 220 -9.14 -38.45 -43.38
C SER A 220 -8.19 -37.68 -44.33
N ASP A 221 -7.33 -36.80 -43.79
CA ASP A 221 -6.32 -36.07 -44.56
C ASP A 221 -5.26 -37.04 -45.14
N LEU A 222 -4.86 -38.07 -44.38
CA LEU A 222 -3.93 -39.11 -44.83
C LEU A 222 -4.56 -40.03 -45.89
N ASP A 223 -5.84 -40.37 -45.76
CA ASP A 223 -6.55 -41.16 -46.77
C ASP A 223 -6.66 -40.39 -48.10
N GLU A 224 -7.00 -39.09 -48.07
CA GLU A 224 -7.01 -38.25 -49.27
C GLU A 224 -5.60 -38.07 -49.87
N LEU A 225 -4.57 -37.86 -49.03
CA LEU A 225 -3.19 -37.76 -49.50
C LEU A 225 -2.66 -39.08 -50.07
N THR A 226 -3.12 -40.23 -49.57
CA THR A 226 -2.76 -41.54 -50.13
C THR A 226 -3.35 -41.71 -51.53
N TYR A 227 -4.65 -41.42 -51.70
CA TYR A 227 -5.30 -41.45 -53.01
C TYR A 227 -4.64 -40.50 -54.03
N ARG A 228 -4.33 -39.25 -53.64
CA ARG A 228 -3.60 -38.30 -54.50
C ARG A 228 -2.17 -38.74 -54.82
N LEU A 229 -1.54 -39.55 -53.96
CA LEU A 229 -0.20 -40.10 -54.19
C LEU A 229 -0.27 -41.31 -55.15
N GLU A 230 -1.35 -42.09 -55.10
CA GLU A 230 -1.66 -43.11 -56.11
C GLU A 230 -1.86 -42.47 -57.49
N GLU A 231 -2.69 -41.42 -57.62
CA GLU A 231 -2.84 -40.65 -58.87
C GLU A 231 -1.50 -40.09 -59.39
N GLN A 232 -0.63 -39.59 -58.50
CA GLN A 232 0.70 -39.10 -58.89
C GLN A 232 1.66 -40.22 -59.30
N ASN A 233 1.57 -41.41 -58.69
CA ASN A 233 2.37 -42.57 -59.08
C ASN A 233 1.96 -43.07 -60.48
N GLU A 234 0.67 -43.05 -60.83
CA GLU A 234 0.20 -43.39 -62.18
C GLU A 234 0.78 -42.43 -63.23
N VAL A 235 0.72 -41.11 -62.99
CA VAL A 235 1.32 -40.10 -63.89
C VAL A 235 2.84 -40.24 -63.99
N VAL A 236 3.53 -40.61 -62.90
CA VAL A 236 4.98 -40.91 -62.93
C VAL A 236 5.28 -42.20 -63.70
N ALA A 237 4.41 -43.22 -63.61
CA ALA A 237 4.53 -44.43 -64.41
C ALA A 237 4.37 -44.14 -65.91
N GLU A 238 3.30 -43.45 -66.32
CA GLU A 238 3.10 -43.01 -67.71
C GLU A 238 4.29 -42.21 -68.25
N ALA A 239 4.81 -41.27 -67.46
CA ALA A 239 5.98 -40.48 -67.83
C ALA A 239 7.26 -41.33 -67.96
N SER A 240 7.38 -42.40 -67.17
CA SER A 240 8.51 -43.34 -67.26
C SER A 240 8.41 -44.27 -68.48
N GLU A 241 7.21 -44.69 -68.86
CA GLU A 241 6.99 -45.47 -70.10
C GLU A 241 7.26 -44.61 -71.33
N GLN A 242 6.79 -43.35 -71.35
CA GLN A 242 7.10 -42.39 -72.40
C GLN A 242 8.62 -42.13 -72.49
N LEU A 243 9.31 -41.99 -71.35
CA LEU A 243 10.77 -41.84 -71.32
C LEU A 243 11.47 -43.08 -71.91
N ALA A 244 11.02 -44.29 -71.58
CA ALA A 244 11.56 -45.53 -72.14
C ALA A 244 11.33 -45.64 -73.66
N GLU A 245 10.16 -45.23 -74.16
CA GLU A 245 9.92 -45.12 -75.60
C GLU A 245 10.86 -44.11 -76.28
N TYR A 246 11.06 -42.93 -75.69
CA TYR A 246 11.97 -41.93 -76.24
C TYR A 246 13.44 -42.38 -76.18
N GLN A 247 13.84 -43.11 -75.13
CA GLN A 247 15.17 -43.73 -75.03
C GLN A 247 15.38 -44.80 -76.11
N ALA A 248 14.44 -45.74 -76.27
CA ALA A 248 14.54 -46.76 -77.32
C ALA A 248 14.60 -46.14 -78.73
N ARG A 249 13.82 -45.08 -79.00
CA ARG A 249 13.90 -44.32 -80.26
C ARG A 249 15.25 -43.62 -80.43
N ALA A 250 15.78 -43.01 -79.37
CA ALA A 250 17.11 -42.40 -79.40
C ALA A 250 18.19 -43.45 -79.71
N GLU A 251 18.21 -44.58 -79.01
CA GLU A 251 19.12 -45.71 -79.25
C GLU A 251 19.05 -46.20 -80.70
N THR A 252 17.85 -46.36 -81.28
CA THR A 252 17.73 -46.73 -82.71
C THR A 252 18.33 -45.67 -83.64
N SER A 253 18.14 -44.38 -83.35
CA SER A 253 18.72 -43.30 -84.16
C SER A 253 20.24 -43.14 -83.97
N GLU A 254 20.78 -43.47 -82.79
CA GLU A 254 22.23 -43.50 -82.56
C GLU A 254 22.87 -44.68 -83.30
N LEU A 255 22.22 -45.84 -83.34
CA LEU A 255 22.65 -47.00 -84.14
C LEU A 255 22.61 -46.72 -85.65
N GLU A 256 21.54 -46.09 -86.17
CA GLU A 256 21.48 -45.64 -87.58
C GLU A 256 22.61 -44.65 -87.90
N VAL A 257 22.88 -43.71 -87.00
CA VAL A 257 23.97 -42.73 -87.14
C VAL A 257 25.35 -43.39 -87.09
N ASP A 258 25.56 -44.41 -86.25
CA ASP A 258 26.82 -45.15 -86.18
C ASP A 258 27.03 -46.09 -87.38
N GLU A 259 25.96 -46.70 -87.93
CA GLU A 259 26.04 -47.42 -89.20
C GLU A 259 26.43 -46.46 -90.33
N LEU A 260 25.79 -45.29 -90.42
CA LEU A 260 26.12 -44.25 -91.40
C LEU A 260 27.56 -43.73 -91.24
N LYS A 261 28.09 -43.60 -90.00
CA LYS A 261 29.51 -43.29 -89.77
C LYS A 261 30.43 -44.38 -90.30
N SER A 262 30.09 -45.66 -90.09
CA SER A 262 30.88 -46.78 -90.61
C SER A 262 30.88 -46.80 -92.14
N GLN A 263 29.70 -46.70 -92.77
CA GLN A 263 29.57 -46.62 -94.22
C GLN A 263 30.36 -45.42 -94.79
N LEU A 264 30.29 -44.25 -94.15
CA LEU A 264 31.05 -43.06 -94.55
C LEU A 264 32.57 -43.27 -94.43
N ALA A 265 33.04 -43.96 -93.38
CA ALA A 265 34.44 -44.29 -93.20
C ALA A 265 34.95 -45.26 -94.29
N ASP A 266 34.18 -46.29 -94.63
CA ASP A 266 34.49 -47.21 -95.73
C ASP A 266 34.53 -46.48 -97.09
N TYR A 267 33.57 -45.57 -97.34
CA TYR A 267 33.56 -44.73 -98.54
C TYR A 267 34.76 -43.77 -98.59
N GLN A 268 35.16 -43.17 -97.46
CA GLN A 268 36.33 -42.30 -97.40
C GLN A 268 37.62 -43.10 -97.63
N GLN A 269 37.77 -44.27 -97.02
CA GLN A 269 38.94 -45.14 -97.24
C GLN A 269 39.02 -45.60 -98.71
N ALA A 270 37.90 -45.93 -99.34
CA ALA A 270 37.85 -46.24 -100.77
C ALA A 270 38.25 -45.04 -101.64
N LEU A 271 37.78 -43.83 -101.29
CA LEU A 271 38.14 -42.58 -101.97
C LEU A 271 39.63 -42.25 -101.82
N ASP A 272 40.22 -42.40 -100.63
CA ASP A 272 41.64 -42.13 -100.36
C ASP A 272 42.54 -43.11 -101.13
N VAL A 273 42.14 -44.39 -101.22
CA VAL A 273 42.81 -45.39 -102.09
C VAL A 273 42.69 -45.01 -103.57
N GLN A 274 41.53 -44.51 -104.01
CA GLN A 274 41.34 -44.05 -105.39
C GLN A 274 42.18 -42.80 -105.71
N GLN A 275 42.23 -41.82 -104.81
CA GLN A 275 43.09 -40.63 -104.94
C GLN A 275 44.57 -41.01 -104.97
N THR A 276 45.01 -41.91 -104.08
CA THR A 276 46.39 -42.42 -104.05
C THR A 276 46.77 -43.08 -105.38
N ARG A 277 45.89 -43.92 -105.95
CA ARG A 277 46.08 -44.53 -107.28
C ARG A 277 46.10 -43.48 -108.39
N ALA A 278 45.25 -42.46 -108.33
CA ALA A 278 45.22 -41.38 -109.32
C ALA A 278 46.50 -40.53 -109.30
N ILE A 279 47.02 -40.21 -108.11
CA ILE A 279 48.30 -39.48 -107.93
C ILE A 279 49.47 -40.34 -108.45
N GLN A 280 49.51 -41.64 -108.14
CA GLN A 280 50.50 -42.58 -108.66
C GLN A 280 50.47 -42.66 -110.20
N TYR A 281 49.27 -42.71 -110.80
CA TYR A 281 49.08 -42.72 -112.24
C TYR A 281 49.55 -41.42 -112.90
N GLN A 282 49.24 -40.25 -112.32
CA GLN A 282 49.77 -38.96 -112.77
C GLN A 282 51.31 -38.89 -112.65
N HIS A 283 51.89 -39.40 -111.56
CA HIS A 283 53.34 -39.47 -111.39
C HIS A 283 54.01 -40.36 -112.45
N ALA A 284 53.39 -41.50 -112.79
CA ALA A 284 53.87 -42.39 -113.83
C ALA A 284 53.82 -41.72 -115.22
N LEU A 285 52.71 -41.05 -115.56
CA LEU A 285 52.58 -40.27 -116.79
C LEU A 285 53.65 -39.17 -116.88
N GLN A 286 53.83 -38.36 -115.83
CA GLN A 286 54.85 -37.30 -115.82
C GLN A 286 56.30 -37.83 -115.88
N ALA A 287 56.55 -39.05 -115.40
CA ALA A 287 57.86 -39.71 -115.55
C ALA A 287 58.08 -40.17 -117.00
N LEU A 288 57.05 -40.71 -117.64
CA LEU A 288 57.05 -41.15 -119.03
C LEU A 288 57.19 -39.95 -120.00
N GLU A 289 56.51 -38.83 -119.73
CA GLU A 289 56.67 -37.57 -120.46
C GLU A 289 58.10 -37.01 -120.32
N ARG A 290 58.65 -36.97 -119.11
CA ARG A 290 60.07 -36.57 -118.91
C ARG A 290 61.05 -37.50 -119.62
N ALA A 291 60.78 -38.80 -119.66
CA ALA A 291 61.61 -39.75 -120.42
C ALA A 291 61.52 -39.51 -121.94
N ARG A 292 60.33 -39.21 -122.48
CA ARG A 292 60.14 -38.81 -123.89
C ARG A 292 60.92 -37.55 -124.26
N GLU A 293 60.85 -36.52 -123.42
CA GLU A 293 61.57 -35.25 -123.62
C GLU A 293 63.09 -35.44 -123.59
N LEU A 294 63.62 -36.11 -122.55
CA LEU A 294 65.05 -36.31 -122.37
C LEU A 294 65.67 -37.24 -123.42
N CYS A 295 64.97 -38.32 -123.79
CA CYS A 295 65.45 -39.28 -124.78
C CYS A 295 65.15 -38.89 -126.23
N GLN A 296 64.36 -37.83 -126.45
CA GLN A 296 63.88 -37.36 -127.77
C GLN A 296 63.13 -38.42 -128.58
N LEU A 297 62.42 -39.34 -127.89
CA LEU A 297 61.66 -40.45 -128.47
C LEU A 297 60.15 -40.20 -128.30
N PRO A 298 59.43 -39.67 -129.31
CA PRO A 298 58.01 -39.32 -129.17
C PRO A 298 57.08 -40.55 -129.00
N GLU A 299 57.50 -41.73 -129.44
CA GLU A 299 56.72 -42.98 -129.37
C GLU A 299 57.11 -43.89 -128.19
N LEU A 300 57.84 -43.39 -127.19
CA LEU A 300 58.15 -44.16 -125.99
C LEU A 300 56.85 -44.55 -125.24
N THR A 301 56.67 -45.83 -124.95
CA THR A 301 55.56 -46.41 -124.17
C THR A 301 56.11 -47.15 -122.95
N ALA A 302 55.24 -47.46 -121.97
CA ALA A 302 55.66 -48.17 -120.76
C ALA A 302 56.21 -49.58 -121.08
N ASP A 303 55.55 -50.31 -121.96
CA ASP A 303 55.89 -51.70 -122.30
C ASP A 303 57.23 -51.82 -123.08
N ASN A 304 57.64 -50.75 -123.76
CA ASN A 304 58.88 -50.71 -124.55
C ASN A 304 60.03 -49.98 -123.80
N ALA A 305 59.78 -49.47 -122.58
CA ALA A 305 60.73 -48.61 -121.88
C ALA A 305 62.03 -49.33 -121.50
N ASP A 306 61.92 -50.61 -121.10
CA ASP A 306 63.06 -51.42 -120.65
C ASP A 306 64.04 -51.71 -121.81
N GLU A 307 63.54 -52.04 -123.01
CA GLU A 307 64.40 -52.24 -124.20
C GLU A 307 65.17 -50.96 -124.56
N TRP A 308 64.53 -49.79 -124.47
CA TRP A 308 65.22 -48.52 -124.70
C TRP A 308 66.25 -48.23 -123.60
N LEU A 309 65.95 -48.51 -122.33
CA LEU A 309 66.88 -48.34 -121.21
C LEU A 309 68.18 -49.13 -121.43
N ASP A 310 68.07 -50.40 -121.85
CA ASP A 310 69.23 -51.23 -122.19
C ASP A 310 70.06 -50.62 -123.32
N THR A 311 69.41 -50.12 -124.41
CA THR A 311 70.15 -49.47 -125.51
C THR A 311 70.85 -48.17 -125.07
N PHE A 312 70.25 -47.38 -124.18
CA PHE A 312 70.87 -46.17 -123.65
C PHE A 312 72.04 -46.49 -122.72
N SER A 313 71.91 -47.49 -121.84
CA SER A 313 73.00 -47.90 -120.93
C SER A 313 74.23 -48.44 -121.69
N ALA A 314 74.01 -49.25 -122.73
CA ALA A 314 75.08 -49.73 -123.61
C ALA A 314 75.76 -48.58 -124.38
N ARG A 315 75.00 -47.55 -124.76
CA ARG A 315 75.51 -46.37 -125.46
C ARG A 315 76.27 -45.42 -124.53
N GLU A 316 75.88 -45.33 -123.27
CA GLU A 316 76.62 -44.61 -122.22
C GLU A 316 77.95 -45.30 -121.94
N GLN A 317 77.96 -46.63 -121.78
CA GLN A 317 79.19 -47.41 -121.61
C GLN A 317 80.16 -47.19 -122.78
N GLN A 318 79.71 -47.36 -124.02
CA GLN A 318 80.53 -47.07 -125.22
C GLN A 318 81.05 -45.63 -125.27
N ALA A 319 80.25 -44.64 -124.87
CA ALA A 319 80.67 -43.25 -124.83
C ALA A 319 81.76 -43.01 -123.78
N THR A 320 81.64 -43.60 -122.59
CA THR A 320 82.65 -43.48 -121.52
C THR A 320 83.97 -44.17 -121.86
N GLU A 321 83.94 -45.36 -122.46
CA GLU A 321 85.15 -46.05 -122.95
C GLU A 321 85.88 -45.23 -124.02
N ALA A 322 85.13 -44.69 -125.00
CA ALA A 322 85.71 -43.87 -126.08
C ALA A 322 86.32 -42.55 -125.57
N LEU A 323 85.73 -41.94 -124.54
CA LEU A 323 86.24 -40.71 -123.91
C LEU A 323 87.56 -41.00 -123.16
N LEU A 324 87.62 -42.11 -122.43
CA LEU A 324 88.81 -42.53 -121.68
C LEU A 324 89.99 -42.90 -122.61
N GLU A 325 89.71 -43.52 -123.77
CA GLU A 325 90.70 -43.70 -124.85
C GLU A 325 91.22 -42.37 -125.43
N LEU A 326 90.35 -41.37 -125.57
CA LEU A 326 90.71 -40.06 -126.11
C LEU A 326 91.57 -39.25 -125.12
N GLU A 327 91.26 -39.30 -123.83
CA GLU A 327 92.01 -38.60 -122.78
C GLU A 327 93.48 -39.09 -122.68
N GLN A 328 93.70 -40.41 -122.75
CA GLN A 328 95.06 -40.96 -122.84
C GLN A 328 95.83 -40.41 -124.06
N LYS A 329 95.20 -40.35 -125.23
CA LYS A 329 95.83 -39.86 -126.47
C LYS A 329 96.10 -38.35 -126.42
N LEU A 330 95.23 -37.56 -125.79
CA LEU A 330 95.38 -36.10 -125.69
C LEU A 330 96.59 -35.70 -124.84
N SER A 331 96.78 -36.34 -123.68
CA SER A 331 97.90 -36.03 -122.76
C SER A 331 99.28 -36.16 -123.42
N VAL A 332 99.43 -37.13 -124.34
CA VAL A 332 100.66 -37.34 -125.13
C VAL A 332 100.83 -36.26 -126.20
N ALA A 333 99.73 -35.74 -126.76
CA ALA A 333 99.76 -34.70 -127.79
C ALA A 333 100.15 -33.32 -127.22
N ASP A 334 99.56 -32.88 -126.10
CA ASP A 334 99.87 -31.58 -125.49
C ASP A 334 101.31 -31.51 -124.96
N ALA A 335 101.82 -32.63 -124.41
CA ALA A 335 103.22 -32.75 -124.02
C ALA A 335 104.17 -32.49 -125.21
N ALA A 336 103.84 -32.99 -126.41
CA ALA A 336 104.60 -32.73 -127.63
C ALA A 336 104.42 -31.28 -128.14
N HIS A 337 103.21 -30.74 -128.12
CA HIS A 337 102.92 -29.40 -128.65
C HIS A 337 103.71 -28.31 -127.88
N SER A 338 103.82 -28.44 -126.56
CA SER A 338 104.56 -27.50 -125.68
C SER A 338 106.07 -27.40 -125.94
N GLN A 339 106.65 -28.32 -126.71
CA GLN A 339 108.08 -28.34 -127.06
C GLN A 339 108.36 -27.76 -128.46
N PHE A 340 107.38 -27.70 -129.36
CA PHE A 340 107.63 -27.41 -130.79
C PHE A 340 107.79 -25.92 -131.15
N GLU A 341 107.00 -25.00 -130.59
CA GLU A 341 106.95 -23.60 -131.08
C GLU A 341 108.02 -22.65 -130.51
N LYS A 342 108.76 -23.07 -129.47
CA LYS A 342 109.84 -22.26 -128.84
C LYS A 342 110.87 -21.67 -129.85
N PRO A 343 111.15 -22.25 -131.03
CA PRO A 343 112.05 -21.66 -132.05
C PRO A 343 111.39 -20.74 -133.11
N ILE A 344 110.06 -20.67 -133.26
CA ILE A 344 109.41 -19.85 -134.33
C ILE A 344 109.51 -18.33 -134.04
N ASN A 345 109.81 -17.99 -132.80
CA ASN A 345 109.79 -16.68 -132.14
C ASN A 345 110.70 -15.54 -132.71
N TRP A 346 111.31 -15.65 -133.91
CA TRP A 346 112.40 -14.71 -134.32
C TRP A 346 112.53 -14.22 -135.78
N CYS A 347 111.75 -14.66 -136.80
CA CYS A 347 112.26 -14.60 -138.20
C CYS A 347 111.44 -13.93 -139.35
N ALA A 348 110.34 -13.20 -139.13
CA ALA A 348 109.41 -12.80 -140.22
C ALA A 348 109.04 -11.29 -140.34
N LYS A 349 110.01 -10.40 -140.61
CA LYS A 349 109.77 -8.99 -141.01
C LYS A 349 110.70 -8.52 -142.15
N TRP A 350 110.33 -8.72 -143.42
CA TRP A 350 110.77 -7.94 -144.62
C TRP A 350 110.26 -8.58 -145.94
N PRO A 351 110.03 -7.80 -147.02
CA PRO A 351 110.26 -8.25 -148.40
C PRO A 351 111.77 -8.22 -148.70
N VAL A 352 112.37 -9.10 -149.50
CA VAL A 352 112.08 -9.37 -150.92
C VAL A 352 112.22 -10.87 -151.23
N MET A 353 111.73 -11.25 -152.42
CA MET A 353 111.96 -12.49 -153.19
C MET A 353 110.90 -13.59 -153.12
N SER A 354 110.94 -14.37 -154.20
CA SER A 354 110.03 -15.41 -154.66
C SER A 354 110.19 -16.76 -153.95
N ALA A 355 109.26 -17.65 -154.31
CA ALA A 355 109.25 -19.10 -154.11
C ALA A 355 108.85 -19.60 -152.71
N GLY A 356 108.31 -20.82 -152.70
CA GLY A 356 108.16 -21.61 -151.48
C GLY A 356 109.52 -22.14 -151.02
N GLN A 357 109.64 -22.39 -149.71
CA GLN A 357 110.90 -22.53 -148.96
C GLN A 357 111.71 -21.21 -148.85
N ARG A 358 112.30 -20.98 -147.66
CA ARG A 358 112.91 -19.69 -147.22
C ARG A 358 111.81 -18.63 -146.89
N PRO A 359 112.09 -17.51 -146.20
CA PRO A 359 113.37 -16.82 -146.00
C PRO A 359 114.25 -17.39 -144.87
N GLY A 360 115.55 -17.24 -145.06
CA GLY A 360 116.56 -17.28 -143.99
C GLY A 360 117.68 -16.32 -144.37
N ARG A 361 118.26 -15.61 -143.36
CA ARG A 361 118.95 -14.29 -143.48
C ARG A 361 117.96 -13.14 -143.62
N GLN A 362 118.07 -12.00 -142.94
CA GLN A 362 118.96 -11.51 -141.85
C GLN A 362 118.07 -10.82 -140.79
N LEU A 363 118.47 -10.51 -139.54
CA LEU A 363 119.76 -10.42 -138.83
C LEU A 363 119.74 -11.44 -137.66
N LYS A 364 120.79 -12.07 -137.10
CA LYS A 364 122.27 -12.02 -137.11
C LYS A 364 122.96 -10.74 -136.58
N ILE A 365 123.79 -10.91 -135.53
CA ILE A 365 124.53 -9.89 -134.71
C ILE A 365 123.62 -9.28 -133.62
N TYR A 366 123.88 -9.29 -132.30
CA TYR A 366 124.91 -9.86 -131.39
C TYR A 366 124.19 -10.76 -130.32
N TYR A 367 124.74 -11.50 -129.33
CA TYR A 367 126.03 -12.17 -128.97
C TYR A 367 125.68 -13.26 -127.90
N VAL A 368 126.31 -14.45 -127.77
CA VAL A 368 127.69 -14.87 -127.35
C VAL A 368 127.89 -14.98 -125.81
N THR A 369 128.52 -16.10 -125.37
CA THR A 369 128.95 -16.59 -124.02
C THR A 369 127.93 -17.18 -123.01
N GLY A 370 128.42 -18.11 -122.14
CA GLY A 370 127.79 -18.58 -120.87
C GLY A 370 126.86 -19.80 -120.97
N HIS A 371 127.26 -21.09 -120.97
CA HIS A 371 128.14 -21.91 -120.10
C HIS A 371 127.53 -22.41 -118.76
N HIS A 372 127.26 -23.74 -118.72
CA HIS A 372 127.25 -24.67 -117.57
C HIS A 372 126.17 -24.63 -116.45
N ASN A 373 125.88 -25.86 -115.97
CA ASN A 373 125.38 -26.25 -114.64
C ASN A 373 123.93 -25.87 -114.23
N SER A 374 123.19 -26.66 -113.42
CA SER A 374 123.33 -28.07 -113.01
C SER A 374 122.18 -28.54 -112.10
N ILE A 375 122.00 -29.87 -111.96
CA ILE A 375 121.63 -30.59 -110.71
C ILE A 375 120.16 -30.56 -110.19
N ARG A 376 119.79 -31.68 -109.51
CA ARG A 376 118.58 -31.98 -108.68
C ARG A 376 117.28 -32.29 -109.46
N GLN A 377 116.61 -33.43 -109.21
CA GLN A 377 115.85 -33.89 -108.01
C GLN A 377 114.55 -33.07 -107.81
N SER A 378 113.44 -33.64 -107.36
CA SER A 378 113.25 -34.87 -106.56
C SER A 378 111.97 -35.65 -106.91
N GLU A 379 111.95 -36.92 -106.47
CA GLU A 379 110.78 -37.71 -105.99
C GLU A 379 109.49 -37.69 -106.82
#